data_AF-A0A1I2HQ59-F1
#
_entry.id   AF-A0A1I2HQ59-F1
#
_cell.length_a   1.000
_cell.length_b   1.000
_cell.length_c   1.000
_cell.angle_alpha   90.00
_cell.angle_beta   90.00
_cell.angle_gamma   90.00
#
_symmetry.space_group_name_H-M   'P 1'
#
loop_
_entity.id
_entity.type
_entity.pdbx_description
1 polymer ?
#
loop_
_entity_poly.entity_id
_entity_poly.type
_entity_poly.pdbx_seq_one_letter_code
_entity_poly.pdbx_strand_id
1 'polypeptide(L)'
;MAVFQFVVLVLSTEVLLGIFYYIITPKSIRKTKIIDYKSLIKGIVERIFLLVSMINDYPHALTLFGALKLATRLKRDDEQDKVKQSLYNDFYLVGNFISVMIAILYVFLYNKYIG
;
A
#
# COMPACT_ATOMS: atom_id res chain seq x y z
N MET A 1 -1.41 24.75 -12.59
CA MET A 1 -2.24 24.62 -11.37
C MET A 1 -2.68 23.18 -11.11
N ALA A 2 -3.16 22.44 -12.12
CA ALA A 2 -3.68 21.08 -11.91
C ALA A 2 -2.64 20.06 -11.40
N VAL A 3 -1.38 20.12 -11.88
CA VAL A 3 -0.28 19.26 -11.37
C VAL A 3 -0.02 19.50 -9.88
N PHE A 4 -0.03 20.76 -9.43
CA PHE A 4 0.14 21.09 -8.02
C PHE A 4 -1.00 20.52 -7.16
N GLN A 5 -2.25 20.66 -7.62
CA GLN A 5 -3.42 20.09 -6.94
C GLN A 5 -3.35 18.56 -6.85
N PHE A 6 -2.92 17.90 -7.92
CA PHE A 6 -2.70 16.45 -7.94
C PHE A 6 -1.65 16.02 -6.91
N VAL A 7 -0.49 16.68 -6.89
CA VAL A 7 0.59 16.37 -5.93
C VAL A 7 0.12 16.58 -4.49
N VAL A 8 -0.58 17.68 -4.19
CA VAL A 8 -1.14 17.94 -2.85
C VAL A 8 -2.13 16.86 -2.44
N LEU A 9 -3.00 16.41 -3.35
CA LEU A 9 -3.99 15.36 -3.08
C LEU A 9 -3.33 14.00 -2.83
N VAL A 10 -2.31 13.64 -3.62
CA VAL A 10 -1.52 12.42 -3.38
C VAL A 10 -0.86 12.49 -2.01
N LEU A 11 -0.15 13.59 -1.69
CA LEU A 11 0.51 13.74 -0.40
C LEU A 11 -0.45 13.70 0.79
N SER A 12 -1.62 14.33 0.69
CA SER A 12 -2.62 14.27 1.75
C SER A 12 -3.19 12.86 1.94
N THR A 13 -3.39 12.13 0.84
CA THR A 13 -3.84 10.73 0.87
C THR A 13 -2.78 9.81 1.51
N GLU A 14 -1.49 10.03 1.23
CA GLU A 14 -0.40 9.28 1.87
C GLU A 14 -0.36 9.48 3.38
N VAL A 15 -0.57 10.72 3.86
CA VAL A 15 -0.65 11.03 5.29
C VAL A 15 -1.87 10.35 5.93
N LEU A 16 -3.04 10.45 5.29
CA LEU A 16 -4.26 9.80 5.76
C LEU A 16 -4.13 8.28 5.82
N LEU A 17 -3.49 7.66 4.83
CA LEU A 17 -3.18 6.24 4.83
C LEU A 17 -2.25 5.85 5.97
N GLY A 18 -1.22 6.65 6.24
CA GLY A 18 -0.33 6.42 7.38
C GLY A 18 -1.09 6.40 8.72
N ILE A 19 -2.00 7.35 8.92
CA ILE A 19 -2.88 7.41 10.11
C ILE A 19 -3.84 6.22 10.14
N PHE A 20 -4.48 5.90 9.01
CA PHE A 20 -5.41 4.79 8.87
C PHE A 20 -4.76 3.45 9.24
N TYR A 21 -3.60 3.14 8.66
CA TYR A 21 -2.87 1.91 8.99
C TYR A 21 -2.45 1.88 10.45
N TYR A 22 -2.04 3.02 11.02
CA TYR A 22 -1.71 3.10 12.44
C TYR A 22 -2.91 2.77 13.35
N ILE A 23 -4.11 3.24 13.00
CA ILE A 23 -5.34 3.01 13.79
C ILE A 23 -5.79 1.54 13.69
N ILE A 24 -5.79 0.95 12.49
CA ILE A 24 -6.32 -0.40 12.30
C ILE A 24 -5.32 -1.47 12.72
N THR A 25 -4.01 -1.18 12.71
CA THR A 25 -3.01 -2.16 13.16
C THR A 25 -3.25 -2.53 14.63
N PRO A 26 -3.54 -3.81 14.95
CA PRO A 26 -3.81 -4.24 16.31
C PRO A 26 -2.62 -3.97 17.24
N LYS A 27 -2.88 -3.52 18.47
CA LYS A 27 -1.83 -3.25 19.47
C LYS A 27 -0.95 -4.48 19.76
N SER A 28 -1.48 -5.69 19.61
CA SER A 28 -0.76 -6.97 19.80
C SER A 28 0.32 -7.25 18.76
N ILE A 29 0.25 -6.61 17.58
CA ILE A 29 1.20 -6.79 16.47
C ILE A 29 2.01 -5.50 16.23
N ARG A 30 1.63 -4.42 16.91
CA ARG A 30 2.26 -3.11 16.81
C ARG A 30 3.67 -3.19 17.40
N LYS A 31 4.69 -2.90 16.59
CA LYS A 31 6.05 -2.65 17.11
C LYS A 31 6.03 -1.42 18.03
N THR A 32 6.90 -1.39 19.03
CA THR A 32 7.00 -0.36 20.08
C THR A 32 7.14 1.09 19.59
N LYS A 33 7.42 1.32 18.29
CA LYS A 33 7.47 2.66 17.69
C LYS A 33 6.12 3.08 17.13
N ILE A 34 5.74 4.32 17.43
CA ILE A 34 4.49 4.97 16.97
C ILE A 34 4.46 5.09 15.44
N ILE A 35 5.62 5.30 14.79
CA ILE A 35 5.72 5.44 13.34
C ILE A 35 6.83 4.52 12.82
N ASP A 36 6.46 3.55 11.98
CA ASP A 36 7.41 2.72 11.23
C ASP A 36 7.67 3.35 9.85
N TYR A 37 8.64 4.27 9.81
CA TYR A 37 9.04 4.95 8.58
C TYR A 37 9.43 3.98 7.45
N LYS A 38 10.00 2.82 7.79
CA LYS A 38 10.38 1.81 6.79
C LYS A 38 9.15 1.22 6.12
N SER A 39 8.10 0.96 6.90
CA SER A 39 6.82 0.47 6.36
C SER A 39 6.11 1.52 5.52
N LEU A 40 6.13 2.79 5.94
CA LEU A 40 5.52 3.90 5.18
C LEU A 40 6.22 4.10 3.83
N ILE A 41 7.55 4.20 3.82
CA ILE A 41 8.34 4.34 2.58
C ILE A 41 8.08 3.17 1.64
N LYS A 42 8.06 1.93 2.16
CA LYS A 42 7.71 0.76 1.35
C LYS A 42 6.35 0.93 0.68
N GLY A 43 5.32 1.32 1.44
CA GLY A 43 3.99 1.54 0.89
C GLY A 43 3.94 2.63 -0.19
N ILE A 44 4.67 3.74 0.00
CA ILE A 44 4.78 4.82 -1.00
C ILE A 44 5.42 4.30 -2.29
N VAL A 45 6.55 3.61 -2.19
CA VAL A 45 7.27 3.05 -3.35
C VAL A 45 6.37 2.08 -4.13
N GLU A 46 5.65 1.21 -3.43
CA GLU A 46 4.70 0.28 -4.04
C GLU A 46 3.59 1.02 -4.80
N ARG A 47 3.00 2.08 -4.23
CA ARG A 47 1.96 2.88 -4.90
C ARG A 47 2.49 3.67 -6.08
N ILE A 48 3.70 4.23 -5.99
CA ILE A 48 4.35 4.91 -7.12
C ILE A 48 4.58 3.92 -8.27
N PHE A 49 5.08 2.72 -7.98
CA PHE A 49 5.27 1.68 -8.99
C PHE A 49 3.96 1.34 -9.71
N LEU A 50 2.87 1.14 -8.96
CA LEU A 50 1.55 0.86 -9.54
C LEU A 50 1.03 2.04 -10.38
N LEU A 51 1.15 3.27 -9.85
CA LEU A 51 0.73 4.49 -10.56
C LEU A 51 1.45 4.66 -11.89
N VAL A 52 2.78 4.59 -11.89
CA VAL A 52 3.60 4.73 -13.12
C VAL A 52 3.25 3.63 -14.12
N SER A 53 3.14 2.38 -13.66
CA SER A 53 2.83 1.26 -14.55
C SER A 53 1.46 1.40 -15.20
N MET A 54 0.46 1.81 -14.42
CA MET A 54 -0.91 1.96 -14.91
C MET A 54 -1.12 3.16 -15.83
N ILE A 55 -0.44 4.29 -15.58
CA ILE A 55 -0.47 5.45 -16.48
C ILE A 55 0.14 5.12 -17.85
N ASN A 56 1.07 4.16 -17.90
CA ASN A 56 1.71 3.69 -19.13
C ASN A 56 1.02 2.44 -19.73
N ASP A 57 -0.23 2.16 -19.34
CA ASP A 57 -1.02 1.04 -19.86
C ASP A 57 -0.34 -0.35 -19.70
N TYR A 58 0.35 -0.56 -18.58
CA TYR A 58 0.93 -1.85 -18.21
C TYR A 58 0.09 -2.56 -17.11
N PRO A 59 -1.12 -3.06 -17.40
CA PRO A 59 -1.98 -3.71 -16.40
C PRO A 59 -1.35 -5.00 -15.83
N HIS A 60 -0.45 -5.64 -16.57
CA HIS A 60 0.30 -6.81 -16.10
C HIS A 60 1.16 -6.52 -14.87
N ALA A 61 1.54 -5.26 -14.62
CA ALA A 61 2.24 -4.85 -13.41
C ALA A 61 1.44 -5.14 -12.13
N LEU A 62 0.10 -5.11 -12.19
CA LEU A 62 -0.77 -5.50 -11.07
C LEU A 62 -0.61 -6.99 -10.74
N THR A 63 -0.49 -7.83 -11.77
CA THR A 63 -0.29 -9.28 -11.63
C THR A 63 1.08 -9.58 -11.05
N LEU A 64 2.13 -8.92 -11.57
CA LEU A 64 3.49 -9.01 -11.03
C LEU A 64 3.53 -8.58 -9.56
N PHE A 65 2.89 -7.45 -9.24
CA PHE A 65 2.83 -6.94 -7.87
C PHE A 65 2.13 -7.90 -6.92
N GLY A 66 0.99 -8.47 -7.33
CA GLY A 66 0.29 -9.49 -6.58
C GLY A 66 1.15 -10.73 -6.34
N ALA A 67 1.82 -11.23 -7.39
CA ALA A 67 2.72 -12.38 -7.30
C ALA A 67 3.91 -12.11 -6.34
N LEU A 68 4.54 -10.94 -6.41
CA LEU A 68 5.62 -10.53 -5.51
C LEU A 68 5.17 -10.50 -4.05
N LYS A 69 3.97 -9.95 -3.78
CA LYS A 69 3.41 -9.89 -2.42
C LYS A 69 3.06 -11.28 -1.88
N LEU A 70 2.56 -12.18 -2.72
CA LEU A 70 2.30 -13.56 -2.33
C LEU A 70 3.61 -14.32 -2.05
N ALA A 71 4.59 -14.24 -2.94
CA ALA A 71 5.88 -14.93 -2.80
C ALA A 71 6.64 -14.49 -1.54
N THR A 72 6.65 -13.19 -1.24
CA THR A 72 7.34 -12.66 -0.04
C THR A 72 6.63 -13.00 1.26
N ARG A 73 5.34 -13.34 1.22
CA ARG A 73 4.54 -13.79 2.36
C ARG A 73 4.76 -15.28 2.66
N LEU A 74 4.78 -16.14 1.64
CA LEU A 74 5.00 -17.58 1.81
C LEU A 74 6.31 -17.89 2.56
N LYS A 75 7.37 -17.10 2.33
CA LYS A 75 8.66 -17.22 3.04
C LYS A 75 8.57 -16.94 4.56
N ARG A 76 7.48 -16.33 5.05
CA ARG A 76 7.30 -15.96 6.47
C ARG A 76 6.40 -16.93 7.24
N ASP A 77 5.74 -17.87 6.58
CA ASP A 77 4.81 -18.83 7.20
C ASP A 77 5.50 -19.95 8.02
N ASP A 78 6.84 -19.93 8.12
CA ASP A 78 7.65 -20.92 8.84
C ASP A 78 7.89 -20.60 10.34
N GLU A 79 7.45 -19.45 10.86
CA GLU A 79 7.73 -19.00 12.25
C GLU A 79 6.57 -19.29 13.25
N GLN A 80 6.91 -19.55 14.52
CA GLN A 80 5.99 -20.04 15.55
C GLN A 80 5.02 -18.97 16.11
N ASP A 81 3.75 -18.99 15.67
CA ASP A 81 2.51 -18.64 16.42
C ASP A 81 1.32 -18.52 15.43
N LYS A 82 0.70 -19.65 15.07
CA LYS A 82 -0.31 -19.72 13.98
C LYS A 82 -1.47 -18.73 14.11
N VAL A 83 -1.90 -18.41 15.34
CA VAL A 83 -3.04 -17.51 15.60
C VAL A 83 -2.67 -16.03 15.43
N LYS A 84 -1.49 -15.60 15.89
CA LYS A 84 -1.04 -14.22 15.65
C LYS A 84 -0.68 -14.02 14.18
N GLN A 85 -0.16 -15.07 13.55
CA GLN A 85 0.20 -15.08 12.15
C GLN A 85 -1.02 -14.97 11.23
N SER A 86 -2.10 -15.71 11.49
CA SER A 86 -3.34 -15.60 10.70
C SER A 86 -3.93 -14.20 10.78
N LEU A 87 -4.00 -13.61 11.99
CA LEU A 87 -4.49 -12.23 12.18
C LEU A 87 -3.59 -11.20 11.47
N TYR A 88 -2.27 -11.37 11.53
CA TYR A 88 -1.34 -10.52 10.79
C TYR A 88 -1.54 -10.65 9.27
N ASN A 89 -1.78 -11.86 8.79
CA ASN A 89 -2.02 -12.16 7.39
C ASN A 89 -3.27 -11.49 6.84
N ASP A 90 -4.38 -11.58 7.57
CA ASP A 90 -5.66 -11.00 7.16
C ASP A 90 -5.55 -9.48 7.13
N PHE A 91 -4.92 -8.88 8.14
CA PHE A 91 -4.63 -7.45 8.16
C PHE A 91 -3.74 -7.01 6.98
N TYR A 92 -2.68 -7.77 6.68
CA TYR A 92 -1.77 -7.46 5.57
C TYR A 92 -2.47 -7.60 4.22
N LEU A 93 -3.36 -8.59 4.06
CA LEU A 93 -4.16 -8.78 2.86
C LEU A 93 -5.08 -7.57 2.61
N VAL A 94 -5.86 -7.18 3.63
CA VAL A 94 -6.75 -6.02 3.55
C VAL A 94 -5.97 -4.75 3.24
N GLY A 95 -4.83 -4.53 3.90
CA GLY A 95 -3.99 -3.36 3.62
C GLY A 95 -3.42 -3.35 2.20
N ASN A 96 -3.05 -4.50 1.66
CA ASN A 96 -2.60 -4.59 0.27
C ASN A 96 -3.73 -4.25 -0.72
N PHE A 97 -4.94 -4.73 -0.47
CA PHE A 97 -6.12 -4.38 -1.28
C PHE A 97 -6.40 -2.88 -1.25
N ILE A 98 -6.43 -2.27 -0.06
CA ILE A 98 -6.63 -0.82 0.08
C ILE A 98 -5.53 -0.04 -0.66
N SER A 99 -4.27 -0.45 -0.52
CA SER A 99 -3.16 0.20 -1.22
C SER A 99 -3.29 0.12 -2.75
N VAL A 100 -3.76 -1.01 -3.29
CA VAL A 100 -4.02 -1.16 -4.74
C VAL A 100 -5.20 -0.28 -5.17
N MET A 101 -6.29 -0.26 -4.40
CA MET A 101 -7.43 0.63 -4.68
C MET A 101 -7.02 2.11 -4.71
N ILE A 102 -6.17 2.54 -3.79
CA ILE A 102 -5.67 3.92 -3.78
C ILE A 102 -4.75 4.19 -4.98
N ALA A 103 -3.90 3.25 -5.37
CA ALA A 103 -3.09 3.41 -6.58
C ALA A 103 -3.96 3.55 -7.85
N ILE A 104 -5.02 2.75 -7.96
CA ILE A 104 -6.01 2.88 -9.05
C ILE A 104 -6.69 4.26 -9.00
N LEU A 105 -7.07 4.72 -7.80
CA LEU A 105 -7.64 6.07 -7.62
C LEU A 105 -6.67 7.16 -8.08
N TYR A 106 -5.38 7.04 -7.78
CA TYR A 106 -4.37 7.99 -8.26
C TYR A 106 -4.30 8.05 -9.78
N VAL A 107 -4.46 6.92 -10.48
CA VAL A 107 -4.51 6.88 -11.95
C VAL A 107 -5.75 7.62 -12.47
N PHE A 108 -6.92 7.38 -11.88
CA PHE A 108 -8.14 8.11 -12.24
C PHE A 108 -7.99 9.62 -12.03
N LEU A 109 -7.38 10.04 -10.92
CA LEU A 109 -7.13 11.45 -10.65
C LEU A 109 -6.09 12.03 -11.63
N TYR A 110 -5.04 11.28 -11.95
CA TYR A 110 -4.04 11.69 -12.94
C TYR A 110 -4.69 11.95 -14.30
N ASN A 111 -5.51 11.00 -14.80
CA ASN A 111 -6.22 11.14 -16.07
C ASN A 111 -7.28 12.25 -16.08
N LYS A 112 -7.74 12.69 -14.90
CA LYS A 112 -8.73 13.77 -14.79
C LYS A 112 -8.08 15.17 -14.73
N TYR A 113 -6.91 15.28 -14.12
CA TYR A 113 -6.26 16.56 -13.84
C TYR A 113 -5.06 16.88 -14.76
N ILE A 114 -4.41 15.87 -15.31
CA ILE A 114 -3.14 16.01 -16.04
C ILE A 114 -3.23 15.43 -17.46
N GLY A 115 -3.74 14.21 -17.60
CA GLY A 115 -4.05 13.60 -18.90
C GLY A 115 -5.23 14.27 -19.57
#